data_AF-A0A0G1SMC7-F1
#
_entry.id   AF-A0A0G1SMC7-F1
#
_cell.length_a   1.000
_cell.length_b   1.000
_cell.length_c   1.000
_cell.angle_alpha   90.00
_cell.angle_beta   90.00
_cell.angle_gamma   90.00
#
_symmetry.space_group_name_H-M   'P 1'
#
loop_
_entity.id
_entity.type
_entity.pdbx_description
1 polymer ?
#
loop_
_entity_poly.entity_id
_entity_poly.type
_entity_poly.pdbx_seq_one_letter_code
_entity_poly.pdbx_strand_id
1 'polypeptide(L)'
;MPREIKKFLQSQEIVDKFGVIEEKFSLNTRQAEALENEVIFVMLGFEHPTILVRNIQPSLKISEERAKTIGQEINTQIFRPIRESLKKIHGITDQQPTTDDLQQTESDQRLTTNDLQQKSEVEIRNYELGNVQKTTASSTNYKL
;
A
#
# COMPACT_ATOMS: atom_id res chain seq x y z
N MET A 1 -20.84 -4.76 4.28
CA MET A 1 -20.53 -3.31 4.27
C MET A 1 -21.34 -2.62 5.37
N PRO A 2 -20.72 -1.76 6.21
CA PRO A 2 -21.44 -0.95 7.20
C PRO A 2 -22.52 -0.07 6.56
N ARG A 3 -23.68 0.07 7.20
CA ARG A 3 -24.83 0.83 6.64
C ARG A 3 -24.50 2.28 6.35
N GLU A 4 -23.68 2.89 7.19
CA GLU A 4 -23.36 4.32 7.09
C GLU A 4 -22.40 4.60 5.93
N ILE A 5 -21.43 3.71 5.69
CA ILE A 5 -20.59 3.76 4.48
C ILE A 5 -21.46 3.60 3.23
N LYS A 6 -22.41 2.66 3.24
CA LYS A 6 -23.33 2.47 2.11
C LYS A 6 -24.16 3.73 1.84
N LYS A 7 -24.76 4.34 2.85
CA LYS A 7 -25.53 5.59 2.71
C LYS A 7 -24.66 6.73 2.19
N PHE A 8 -23.44 6.85 2.70
CA PHE A 8 -22.49 7.86 2.26
C PHE A 8 -22.14 7.69 0.77
N LEU A 9 -21.82 6.47 0.33
CA LEU A 9 -21.55 6.15 -1.07
C LEU A 9 -22.76 6.40 -2.00
N GLN A 10 -23.98 6.36 -1.47
CA GLN A 10 -25.22 6.63 -2.21
C GLN A 10 -25.69 8.09 -2.10
N SER A 11 -24.93 8.94 -1.41
CA SER A 11 -25.33 10.34 -1.17
C SER A 11 -24.98 11.23 -2.36
N GLN A 12 -25.73 12.31 -2.55
CA GLN A 12 -25.36 13.34 -3.52
C GLN A 12 -24.05 14.05 -3.10
N GLU A 13 -23.79 14.14 -1.78
CA GLU A 13 -22.61 14.79 -1.24
C GLU A 13 -21.30 14.17 -1.74
N ILE A 14 -21.22 12.84 -1.84
CA ILE A 14 -20.00 12.19 -2.35
C ILE A 14 -19.81 12.41 -3.85
N VAL A 15 -20.91 12.42 -4.62
CA VAL A 15 -20.89 12.71 -6.06
C VAL A 15 -20.38 14.14 -6.28
N ASP A 16 -20.89 15.11 -5.53
CA ASP A 16 -20.47 16.50 -5.63
C ASP A 16 -18.99 16.67 -5.26
N LYS A 17 -18.52 15.95 -4.22
CA LYS A 17 -17.11 15.97 -3.81
C LYS A 17 -16.18 15.40 -4.88
N PHE A 18 -16.55 14.29 -5.51
CA PHE A 18 -15.78 13.76 -6.64
C PHE A 18 -15.77 14.75 -7.80
N GLY A 19 -16.92 15.32 -8.16
CA GLY A 19 -17.00 16.34 -9.23
C GLY A 19 -16.07 17.53 -9.00
N VAL A 20 -16.01 18.06 -7.77
CA VAL A 20 -15.08 19.15 -7.41
C VAL A 20 -13.61 18.74 -7.57
N ILE A 21 -13.26 17.52 -7.18
CA ILE A 21 -11.88 16.99 -7.31
C ILE A 21 -11.54 16.78 -8.78
N GLU A 22 -12.43 16.17 -9.56
CA GLU A 22 -12.25 15.92 -10.99
C GLU A 22 -12.05 17.21 -11.77
N GLU A 23 -12.88 18.23 -11.51
CA GLU A 23 -12.75 19.54 -12.14
C GLU A 23 -11.42 20.21 -11.75
N LYS A 24 -11.10 20.24 -10.45
CA LYS A 24 -9.87 20.85 -9.91
C LYS A 24 -8.60 20.28 -10.53
N PHE A 25 -8.56 18.97 -10.79
CA PHE A 25 -7.40 18.31 -11.37
C PHE A 25 -7.53 18.03 -12.86
N SER A 26 -8.60 18.49 -13.49
CA SER A 26 -8.92 18.28 -14.91
C SER A 26 -8.78 16.81 -15.31
N LEU A 27 -9.37 15.92 -14.51
CA LEU A 27 -9.35 14.48 -14.76
C LEU A 27 -10.27 14.15 -15.94
N ASN A 28 -9.81 13.31 -16.85
CA ASN A 28 -10.71 12.75 -17.87
C ASN A 28 -11.57 11.63 -17.27
N THR A 29 -12.63 11.22 -17.98
CA THR A 29 -13.59 10.19 -17.51
C THR A 29 -12.91 8.91 -17.03
N ARG A 30 -11.86 8.42 -17.72
CA ARG A 30 -11.15 7.20 -17.29
C ARG A 30 -10.36 7.42 -16.00
N GLN A 31 -9.76 8.60 -15.83
CA GLN A 31 -9.02 8.95 -14.62
C GLN A 31 -9.96 9.17 -13.43
N ALA A 32 -11.11 9.80 -13.67
CA ALA A 32 -12.18 9.96 -12.69
C ALA A 32 -12.67 8.60 -12.19
N GLU A 33 -13.09 7.71 -13.10
CA GLU A 33 -13.52 6.34 -12.78
C GLU A 33 -12.44 5.55 -12.02
N ALA A 34 -11.17 5.67 -12.44
CA ALA A 34 -10.06 5.03 -11.74
C ALA A 34 -9.90 5.58 -10.32
N LEU A 35 -9.98 6.90 -10.13
CA LEU A 35 -9.85 7.53 -8.83
C LEU A 35 -10.99 7.12 -7.88
N GLU A 36 -12.22 7.12 -8.38
CA GLU A 36 -13.39 6.67 -7.62
C GLU A 36 -13.20 5.24 -7.11
N ASN A 37 -12.72 4.33 -7.97
CA ASN A 37 -12.47 2.94 -7.59
C ASN A 37 -11.44 2.81 -6.46
N GLU A 38 -10.29 3.48 -6.57
CA GLU A 38 -9.25 3.46 -5.51
C GLU A 38 -9.81 3.98 -4.18
N VAL A 39 -10.58 5.07 -4.24
CA VAL A 39 -11.21 5.65 -3.04
C VAL A 39 -12.25 4.72 -2.44
N ILE A 40 -13.08 4.07 -3.27
CA ILE A 40 -14.08 3.11 -2.81
C ILE A 40 -13.40 1.90 -2.18
N PHE A 41 -12.31 1.36 -2.75
CA PHE A 41 -11.60 0.22 -2.15
C PHE A 41 -11.06 0.54 -0.75
N VAL A 42 -10.55 1.75 -0.55
CA VAL A 42 -10.16 2.22 0.78
C VAL A 42 -11.36 2.34 1.72
N MET A 43 -12.49 2.93 1.27
CA MET A 43 -13.70 3.04 2.10
C MET A 43 -14.29 1.68 2.49
N LEU A 44 -14.17 0.69 1.62
CA LEU A 44 -14.65 -0.67 1.87
C LEU A 44 -13.68 -1.49 2.73
N GLY A 45 -12.48 -0.97 2.99
CA GLY A 45 -11.45 -1.64 3.78
C GLY A 45 -10.72 -2.73 3.02
N PHE A 46 -10.83 -2.77 1.68
CA PHE A 46 -9.99 -3.65 0.85
C PHE A 46 -8.55 -3.14 0.76
N GLU A 47 -8.38 -1.82 0.92
CA GLU A 47 -7.10 -1.16 0.85
C GLU A 47 -6.90 -0.23 2.06
N HIS A 48 -5.65 -0.12 2.52
CA HIS A 48 -5.31 0.79 3.60
C HIS A 48 -5.17 2.23 3.08
N PRO A 49 -5.64 3.28 3.79
CA PRO A 49 -5.54 4.66 3.32
C PRO A 49 -4.11 5.11 2.96
N THR A 50 -3.09 4.53 3.58
CA THR A 50 -1.68 4.87 3.31
C THR A 50 -1.19 4.42 1.93
N ILE A 51 -1.85 3.43 1.30
CA ILE A 51 -1.49 2.95 -0.04
C ILE A 51 -2.20 3.70 -1.16
N LEU A 52 -3.20 4.53 -0.84
CA LEU A 52 -4.00 5.26 -1.83
C LEU A 52 -3.14 6.04 -2.83
N VAL A 53 -2.18 6.85 -2.35
CA VAL A 53 -1.30 7.65 -3.23
C VAL A 53 -0.47 6.76 -4.15
N ARG A 54 -0.01 5.61 -3.64
CA ARG A 54 0.76 4.63 -4.39
C ARG A 54 -0.06 3.96 -5.49
N ASN A 55 -1.37 3.81 -5.31
CA ASN A 55 -2.27 3.23 -6.30
C ASN A 55 -2.78 4.28 -7.31
N ILE A 56 -3.06 5.50 -6.86
CA ILE A 56 -3.48 6.61 -7.75
C ILE A 56 -2.46 6.87 -8.86
N GLN A 57 -1.16 6.88 -8.52
CA GLN A 57 -0.10 7.21 -9.46
C GLN A 57 -0.09 6.31 -10.72
N PRO A 58 -0.04 4.97 -10.62
CA PRO A 58 -0.14 4.07 -11.76
C PRO A 58 -1.56 4.02 -12.36
N SER A 59 -2.62 4.07 -11.55
CA SER A 59 -4.01 3.96 -12.05
C SER A 59 -4.41 5.15 -12.93
N LEU A 60 -4.01 6.37 -12.56
CA LEU A 60 -4.31 7.58 -13.33
C LEU A 60 -3.22 7.95 -14.35
N LYS A 61 -2.06 7.26 -14.31
CA LYS A 61 -0.88 7.54 -15.15
C LYS A 61 -0.39 9.00 -15.02
N ILE A 62 -0.24 9.46 -13.79
CA ILE A 62 0.18 10.83 -13.45
C ILE A 62 1.52 10.82 -12.70
N SER A 63 2.09 12.01 -12.47
CA SER A 63 3.29 12.16 -11.64
C SER A 63 2.99 11.86 -10.17
N GLU A 64 4.01 11.43 -9.44
CA GLU A 64 3.92 11.18 -7.99
C GLU A 64 3.48 12.44 -7.22
N GLU A 65 3.98 13.62 -7.62
CA GLU A 65 3.58 14.89 -7.04
C GLU A 65 2.08 15.14 -7.19
N ARG A 66 1.52 14.96 -8.40
CA ARG A 66 0.08 15.10 -8.63
C ARG A 66 -0.71 14.07 -7.82
N ALA A 67 -0.25 12.82 -7.75
CA ALA A 67 -0.90 11.79 -6.96
C ALA A 67 -0.94 12.15 -5.46
N LYS A 68 0.15 12.72 -4.92
CA LYS A 68 0.21 13.23 -3.55
C LYS A 68 -0.81 14.34 -3.30
N THR A 69 -0.89 15.33 -4.19
CA THR A 69 -1.85 16.43 -4.05
C THR A 69 -3.31 15.95 -4.12
N ILE A 70 -3.61 15.02 -5.05
CA ILE A 70 -4.95 14.41 -5.15
C ILE A 70 -5.28 13.62 -3.87
N GLY A 71 -4.35 12.82 -3.37
CA GLY A 71 -4.53 12.06 -2.13
C GLY A 71 -4.79 12.95 -0.91
N GLN A 72 -4.11 14.10 -0.80
CA GLN A 72 -4.37 15.09 0.25
C GLN A 72 -5.77 15.69 0.13
N GLU A 73 -6.23 15.97 -1.09
CA GLU A 73 -7.57 16.50 -1.35
C GLU A 73 -8.64 15.49 -0.94
N ILE A 74 -8.50 14.23 -1.33
CA ILE A 74 -9.40 13.13 -0.97
C ILE A 74 -9.44 12.95 0.54
N ASN A 75 -8.28 12.92 1.20
CA ASN A 75 -8.23 12.79 2.65
C ASN A 75 -9.02 13.91 3.35
N THR A 76 -8.90 15.13 2.83
CA THR A 76 -9.52 16.33 3.40
C THR A 76 -11.03 16.39 3.15
N GLN A 77 -11.45 16.14 1.91
CA GLN A 77 -12.84 16.31 1.47
C GLN A 77 -13.70 15.07 1.75
N ILE A 78 -13.11 13.89 1.71
CA ILE A 78 -13.84 12.63 1.71
C ILE A 78 -13.59 11.84 3.00
N PHE A 79 -12.35 11.42 3.27
CA PHE A 79 -12.08 10.51 4.40
C PHE A 79 -12.30 11.16 5.76
N ARG A 80 -11.84 12.41 5.95
CA ARG A 80 -11.99 13.10 7.23
C ARG A 80 -13.48 13.27 7.62
N PRO A 81 -14.38 13.77 6.75
CA PRO A 81 -15.81 13.82 7.09
C PRO A 81 -16.44 12.47 7.41
N ILE A 82 -16.07 11.39 6.71
CA ILE A 82 -16.58 10.04 7.00
C ILE A 82 -16.11 9.58 8.38
N ARG A 83 -14.82 9.77 8.69
CA ARG A 83 -14.23 9.43 9.99
C ARG A 83 -14.99 10.14 11.12
N GLU A 84 -15.24 11.44 10.96
CA GLU A 84 -15.97 12.21 11.96
C GLU A 84 -17.43 11.77 12.11
N SER A 85 -18.11 11.46 11.00
CA SER A 85 -19.46 10.90 11.04
C SER A 85 -19.52 9.55 11.76
N LEU A 86 -18.57 8.65 11.48
CA LEU A 86 -18.50 7.35 12.15
C LEU A 86 -18.19 7.48 13.65
N LYS A 87 -17.25 8.36 14.03
CA LYS A 87 -16.95 8.63 15.45
C LYS A 87 -18.19 9.08 16.22
N LYS A 88 -18.96 10.03 15.66
CA LYS A 88 -20.20 10.54 16.25
C LYS A 88 -21.24 9.44 16.45
N ILE A 89 -21.42 8.57 15.46
CA ILE A 89 -22.39 7.46 15.52
C ILE A 89 -22.00 6.42 16.57
N HIS A 90 -20.70 6.16 16.73
CA HIS A 90 -20.19 5.17 17.68
C HIS A 90 -19.85 5.77 19.05
N GLY A 91 -20.10 7.06 19.28
CA GLY A 91 -19.76 7.73 20.54
C GLY A 91 -18.27 7.76 20.84
N ILE A 92 -17.41 7.57 19.82
CA ILE A 92 -15.96 7.59 19.98
C ILE A 92 -15.54 9.05 20.12
N THR A 93 -15.15 9.43 21.32
CA THR A 93 -14.47 10.70 21.58
C THR A 93 -12.98 10.53 21.26
N ASP A 94 -12.34 11.56 20.74
CA ASP A 94 -10.90 11.51 20.41
C ASP A 94 -10.08 11.25 21.68
N GLN A 95 -9.83 9.98 21.99
CA GLN A 95 -8.66 9.62 22.78
C GLN A 95 -7.47 9.93 21.87
N GLN A 96 -6.62 10.86 22.30
CA GLN A 96 -5.34 11.13 21.64
C GLN A 96 -4.63 9.80 21.39
N PRO A 97 -4.07 9.56 20.20
CA PRO A 97 -3.17 8.44 20.01
C PRO A 97 -2.07 8.58 21.07
N THR A 98 -2.01 7.64 22.00
CA THR A 98 -0.88 7.51 22.91
C THR A 98 0.35 7.26 22.06
N THR A 99 1.46 7.89 22.43
CA THR A 99 2.74 7.94 21.72
C THR A 99 3.36 6.57 21.41
N ASP A 100 2.74 5.47 21.86
CA ASP A 100 3.14 4.08 21.58
C ASP A 100 2.74 3.60 20.17
N ASP A 101 1.69 4.15 19.55
CA ASP A 101 1.22 3.67 18.23
C ASP A 101 2.06 4.17 17.04
N LEU A 102 2.99 5.11 17.27
CA LEU A 102 3.88 5.63 16.21
C LEU A 102 5.20 4.84 16.10
N GLN A 103 5.52 3.93 17.01
CA GLN A 103 6.76 3.14 16.96
C GLN A 103 6.65 1.81 16.19
N GLN A 104 5.43 1.40 15.79
CA GLN A 104 5.25 0.17 15.00
C GLN A 104 5.35 0.37 13.48
N THR A 105 5.29 1.60 12.97
CA THR A 105 5.39 1.84 11.52
C THR A 105 6.82 1.87 10.97
N GLU A 106 7.84 2.04 11.84
CA GLU A 106 9.26 2.05 11.44
C GLU A 106 9.96 0.69 11.62
N SER A 107 9.36 -0.25 12.36
CA SER A 107 9.92 -1.59 12.59
C SER A 107 9.62 -2.58 11.46
N ASP A 108 8.55 -2.37 10.68
CA ASP A 108 8.17 -3.25 9.56
C ASP A 108 8.91 -2.97 8.24
N GLN A 109 9.69 -1.87 8.14
CA GLN A 109 10.49 -1.57 6.93
C GLN A 109 11.98 -1.92 7.04
N ARG A 110 12.42 -2.53 8.16
CA ARG A 110 13.83 -2.94 8.36
C ARG A 110 14.13 -4.44 8.17
N LEU A 111 13.16 -5.23 7.71
CA LEU A 111 13.29 -6.69 7.54
C LEU A 111 13.55 -7.16 6.10
N THR A 112 13.89 -6.29 5.13
CA THR A 112 14.06 -6.75 3.72
C THR A 112 15.42 -6.49 3.07
N THR A 113 16.32 -5.70 3.66
CA THR A 113 17.65 -5.47 3.08
C THR A 113 18.75 -6.38 3.61
N ASN A 114 18.70 -6.79 4.90
CA ASN A 114 19.74 -7.65 5.48
C ASN A 114 19.56 -9.15 5.17
N ASP A 115 18.33 -9.62 4.92
CA ASP A 115 18.07 -11.05 4.71
C ASP A 115 18.37 -11.53 3.27
N LEU A 116 18.45 -10.62 2.29
CA LEU A 116 18.85 -10.96 0.91
C LEU A 116 20.38 -11.01 0.73
N GLN A 117 21.14 -10.29 1.56
CA GLN A 117 22.61 -10.33 1.51
C GLN A 117 23.17 -11.56 2.24
N GLN A 118 22.55 -12.01 3.34
CA GLN A 118 23.02 -13.24 4.02
C GLN A 118 22.68 -14.52 3.26
N LYS A 119 21.55 -14.55 2.52
CA LYS A 119 21.14 -15.73 1.75
C LYS A 119 22.02 -15.99 0.53
N SER A 120 22.55 -14.93 -0.10
CA SER A 120 23.44 -15.06 -1.26
C SER A 120 24.86 -15.50 -0.88
N GLU A 121 25.39 -15.10 0.29
CA GLU A 121 26.71 -15.55 0.74
C GLU A 121 26.74 -17.02 1.19
N VAL A 122 25.67 -17.52 1.81
CA VAL A 122 25.57 -18.94 2.22
C VAL A 122 25.43 -19.87 1.02
N GLU A 123 24.74 -19.43 -0.05
CA GLU A 123 24.56 -20.23 -1.27
C GLU A 123 25.84 -20.31 -2.11
N ILE A 124 26.64 -19.24 -2.17
CA ILE A 124 27.95 -19.24 -2.83
C ILE A 124 28.94 -20.14 -2.09
N ARG A 125 28.99 -20.06 -0.75
CA ARG A 125 29.91 -20.90 0.06
C ARG A 125 29.59 -22.39 -0.05
N ASN A 126 28.32 -22.76 -0.21
CA ASN A 126 27.90 -24.15 -0.41
C ASN A 126 28.24 -24.71 -1.81
N TYR A 127 28.31 -23.86 -2.84
CA TYR A 127 28.76 -24.27 -4.18
C TYR A 127 30.27 -24.54 -4.24
N GLU A 128 31.09 -23.79 -3.49
CA GLU A 128 32.54 -24.00 -3.46
C GLU A 128 32.93 -25.24 -2.64
N LEU A 129 32.27 -25.48 -1.51
CA LEU A 129 32.54 -26.65 -0.66
C LEU A 129 32.01 -27.98 -1.26
N GLY A 130 31.02 -27.91 -2.15
CA GLY A 130 30.47 -29.08 -2.85
C GLY A 130 31.34 -29.62 -3.99
N ASN A 131 32.29 -28.84 -4.51
CA ASN A 131 33.13 -29.23 -5.65
C ASN A 131 34.56 -29.67 -5.25
N VAL A 132 34.99 -29.47 -4.00
CA VAL A 132 36.32 -29.92 -3.53
C VAL A 132 36.30 -31.39 -3.08
N GLN A 133 35.14 -32.01 -2.84
CA GLN A 133 35.05 -33.42 -2.42
C GLN A 133 34.82 -34.42 -3.55
N LYS A 134 34.75 -33.98 -4.81
CA LYS A 134 34.59 -34.87 -5.99
C LYS A 134 35.89 -35.12 -6.79
N THR A 135 37.04 -34.63 -6.34
CA THR A 135 38.33 -34.78 -7.07
C THR A 135 39.34 -35.70 -6.40
N THR A 136 39.00 -36.39 -5.31
CA THR A 136 39.91 -37.31 -4.61
C THR A 136 39.28 -38.67 -4.27
N ALA A 137 38.63 -39.32 -5.23
CA ALA A 137 38.43 -40.78 -5.14
C ALA A 137 38.21 -41.41 -6.52
N SER A 138 39.01 -42.43 -6.81
CA SER A 138 38.81 -43.44 -7.86
C SER A 138 39.33 -43.10 -9.26
N SER A 139 40.64 -43.25 -9.41
CA SER A 139 41.22 -43.77 -10.65
C SER A 139 42.33 -44.75 -10.28
N THR A 140 41.97 -46.03 -10.15
CA THR A 140 42.93 -47.12 -10.16
C THR A 140 42.34 -48.32 -10.90
N ASN A 141 43.09 -48.74 -11.93
CA ASN A 141 43.09 -50.02 -12.63
C ASN A 141 42.03 -50.32 -13.70
N TYR A 142 42.43 -50.10 -14.97
CA TYR A 142 42.36 -51.16 -15.97
C TYR A 142 43.75 -51.34 -16.60
N LYS A 143 44.31 -52.54 -16.42
CA LYS A 143 45.53 -53.01 -17.07
C LYS A 143 45.08 -53.96 -18.18
N LEU A 144 45.60 -53.75 -19.40
CA LEU A 144 45.53 -54.69 -20.54
C LEU A 144 46.37 -55.93 -20.28
#